data_AF-A0A522ZNE7-F1
#
_entry.id   AF-A0A522ZNE7-F1
#
_cell.length_a   1.000
_cell.length_b   1.000
_cell.length_c   1.000
_cell.angle_alpha   90.00
_cell.angle_beta   90.00
_cell.angle_gamma   90.00
#
_symmetry.space_group_name_H-M   'P 1'
#
loop_
_entity.id
_entity.type
_entity.pdbx_description
1 polymer ?
#
loop_
_entity_poly.entity_id
_entity_poly.type
_entity_poly.pdbx_seq_one_letter_code
_entity_poly.pdbx_strand_id
1 'polypeptide(L)'
;MKHITFYLDFISPYACLAFEDLPRALQGLSYSVTYKPLLFASLLKHHGQLGPAEIEAKRDWTYRQVLWLAHHHGIPMQLPASHPFNPLALLRLAMACDAQGLPNRYVCETVFRHVWRGGADAADPNRLQALAAQLAPARDAGADAVKAQLKAHGEEAIALGVFGVPTF
;
A
#
# COMPACT_ATOMS: atom_id res chain seq x y z
N MET A 1 -5.51 -11.80 22.79
CA MET A 1 -4.78 -11.33 21.60
C MET A 1 -5.41 -10.03 21.15
N LYS A 2 -4.64 -8.95 21.03
CA LYS A 2 -5.14 -7.66 20.54
C LYS A 2 -5.14 -7.64 19.01
N HIS A 3 -5.92 -6.76 18.39
CA HIS A 3 -6.04 -6.66 16.94
C HIS A 3 -5.66 -5.26 16.46
N ILE A 4 -4.98 -5.18 15.32
CA ILE A 4 -4.63 -3.94 14.62
C ILE A 4 -5.14 -4.02 13.18
N THR A 5 -5.72 -2.93 12.68
CA THR A 5 -6.07 -2.80 11.27
C THR A 5 -5.07 -1.86 10.61
N PHE A 6 -4.19 -2.39 9.77
CA PHE A 6 -3.25 -1.59 9.03
C PHE A 6 -3.87 -1.13 7.70
N TYR A 7 -4.32 0.12 7.66
CA TYR A 7 -4.76 0.80 6.43
C TYR A 7 -3.56 1.24 5.59
N LEU A 8 -3.53 0.82 4.33
CA LEU A 8 -2.40 1.02 3.44
C LEU A 8 -2.80 1.30 1.99
N ASP A 9 -1.92 2.00 1.28
CA ASP A 9 -1.89 2.07 -0.17
C ASP A 9 -0.44 1.80 -0.61
N PHE A 10 -0.25 0.95 -1.61
CA PHE A 10 1.08 0.56 -2.10
C PHE A 10 1.86 1.73 -2.73
N ILE A 11 1.16 2.83 -3.08
CA ILE A 11 1.80 4.08 -3.50
C ILE A 11 2.49 4.82 -2.35
N SER A 12 2.21 4.50 -1.07
CA SER A 12 2.78 5.26 0.04
C SER A 12 4.16 4.72 0.44
N PRO A 13 5.23 5.52 0.31
CA PRO A 13 6.55 5.11 0.79
C PRO A 13 6.58 4.89 2.31
N TYR A 14 5.85 5.71 3.07
CA TYR A 14 5.74 5.53 4.53
C TYR A 14 4.97 4.26 4.88
N ALA A 15 3.98 3.85 4.07
CA ALA A 15 3.31 2.58 4.30
C ALA A 15 4.24 1.39 4.06
N CYS A 16 5.15 1.49 3.07
CA CYS A 16 6.19 0.48 2.86
C CYS A 16 7.16 0.41 4.05
N LEU A 17 7.64 1.55 4.56
CA LEU A 17 8.50 1.59 5.75
C LEU A 17 7.81 0.99 6.97
N ALA A 18 6.56 1.39 7.23
CA ALA A 18 5.78 0.88 8.35
C ALA A 18 5.52 -0.63 8.22
N PHE A 19 5.24 -1.13 7.01
CA PHE A 19 5.05 -2.55 6.74
C PHE A 19 6.30 -3.39 7.05
N GLU A 20 7.47 -2.93 6.61
CA GLU A 20 8.76 -3.62 6.83
C GLU A 20 9.14 -3.60 8.32
N ASP A 21 8.84 -2.52 9.04
CA ASP A 21 9.18 -2.38 10.46
C ASP A 21 8.18 -3.06 11.42
N LEU A 22 6.94 -3.29 10.99
CA LEU A 22 5.86 -3.82 11.82
C LEU A 22 6.20 -5.14 12.54
N PRO A 23 6.85 -6.15 11.91
CA PRO A 23 7.24 -7.38 12.62
C PRO A 23 8.18 -7.12 13.79
N ARG A 24 9.11 -6.16 13.65
CA ARG A 24 10.04 -5.76 14.71
C ARG A 24 9.29 -5.07 15.85
N ALA A 25 8.36 -4.18 15.52
CA ALA A 25 7.54 -3.47 16.51
C ALA A 25 6.63 -4.42 17.33
N LEU A 26 6.17 -5.52 16.72
CA LEU A 26 5.30 -6.50 17.37
C LEU A 26 6.04 -7.68 18.01
N GLN A 27 7.37 -7.74 17.91
CA GLN A 27 8.16 -8.85 18.45
C GLN A 27 7.92 -9.02 19.96
N GLY A 28 7.54 -10.24 20.38
CA GLY A 28 7.24 -10.55 21.77
C GLY A 28 5.85 -10.11 22.25
N LEU A 29 5.02 -9.50 21.38
CA LEU A 29 3.66 -9.06 21.70
C LEU A 29 2.61 -9.98 21.06
N SER A 30 1.46 -10.17 21.72
CA SER A 30 0.34 -10.97 21.20
C SER A 30 -0.67 -10.11 20.44
N TYR A 31 -0.36 -9.84 19.17
CA TYR A 31 -1.19 -9.07 18.24
C TYR A 31 -1.46 -9.84 16.95
N SER A 32 -2.66 -9.65 16.39
CA SER A 32 -2.95 -9.98 15.00
C SER A 32 -3.11 -8.70 14.18
N VAL A 33 -2.77 -8.76 12.90
CA VAL A 33 -2.83 -7.62 11.97
C VAL A 33 -3.71 -7.98 10.78
N THR A 34 -4.72 -7.16 10.52
CA THR A 34 -5.44 -7.13 9.24
C THR A 34 -4.79 -6.08 8.35
N TYR A 35 -4.42 -6.46 7.13
CA TYR A 35 -3.98 -5.50 6.12
C TYR A 35 -5.20 -5.07 5.30
N LYS A 36 -5.51 -3.78 5.31
CA LYS A 36 -6.72 -3.24 4.69
C LYS A 36 -6.36 -2.21 3.61
N PRO A 37 -6.17 -2.66 2.35
CA PRO A 37 -5.91 -1.76 1.24
C PRO A 37 -7.04 -0.76 1.05
N LEU A 38 -6.68 0.50 0.83
CA LEU A 38 -7.59 1.57 0.41
C LEU A 38 -6.91 2.43 -0.66
N LEU A 39 -7.69 3.25 -1.35
CA LEU A 39 -7.14 4.22 -2.30
C LEU A 39 -6.81 5.53 -1.58
N PHE A 40 -5.53 5.87 -1.44
CA PHE A 40 -5.08 7.08 -0.74
C PHE A 40 -5.64 8.35 -1.38
N ALA A 41 -5.71 8.40 -2.71
CA ALA A 41 -6.31 9.51 -3.44
C ALA A 41 -7.77 9.79 -3.06
N SER A 42 -8.53 8.77 -2.63
CA SER A 42 -9.90 8.96 -2.14
C SER A 42 -9.93 9.71 -0.80
N LEU A 43 -8.97 9.45 0.09
CA LEU A 43 -8.85 10.16 1.38
C LEU A 43 -8.48 11.63 1.15
N LEU A 44 -7.49 11.86 0.28
CA LEU A 44 -7.07 13.21 -0.13
C LEU A 44 -8.23 14.01 -0.70
N LYS A 45 -9.00 13.41 -1.62
CA LYS A 45 -10.20 14.03 -2.19
C LYS A 45 -11.24 14.35 -1.13
N HIS A 46 -11.51 13.44 -0.19
CA HIS A 46 -12.46 13.68 0.89
C HIS A 46 -12.07 14.88 1.76
N HIS A 47 -10.78 15.06 2.04
CA HIS A 47 -10.27 16.18 2.83
C HIS A 47 -9.93 17.44 2.01
N GLY A 48 -10.13 17.44 0.68
CA GLY A 48 -9.80 18.57 -0.18
C GLY A 48 -8.30 18.89 -0.24
N GLN A 49 -7.44 17.88 -0.15
CA GLN A 49 -5.98 18.03 -0.10
C GLN A 49 -5.31 17.41 -1.33
N LEU A 50 -4.16 17.97 -1.71
CA LEU A 50 -3.23 17.31 -2.62
C LEU A 50 -2.33 16.36 -1.85
N GLY A 51 -1.92 15.26 -2.49
CA GLY A 51 -0.91 14.38 -1.92
C GLY A 51 0.44 15.10 -1.75
N PRO A 52 1.24 14.80 -0.71
CA PRO A 52 2.56 15.40 -0.55
C PRO A 52 3.47 15.22 -1.77
N ALA A 53 3.34 14.10 -2.48
CA ALA A 53 4.11 13.80 -3.69
C ALA A 53 3.66 14.59 -4.93
N GLU A 54 2.51 15.26 -4.88
CA GLU A 54 2.04 16.13 -5.97
C GLU A 54 2.60 17.56 -5.86
N ILE A 55 3.16 17.93 -4.71
CA ILE A 55 3.78 19.23 -4.47
C ILE A 55 5.31 19.04 -4.54
N GLU A 56 5.96 19.57 -5.59
CA GLU A 56 7.37 19.31 -5.91
C GLU A 56 8.32 19.39 -4.71
N ALA A 57 8.32 20.50 -3.96
CA ALA A 57 9.19 20.66 -2.80
C ALA A 57 8.91 19.63 -1.68
N LYS A 58 7.64 19.27 -1.45
CA LYS A 58 7.26 18.24 -0.47
C LYS A 58 7.62 16.85 -0.97
N ARG A 59 7.48 16.59 -2.28
CA ARG A 59 7.86 15.33 -2.92
C ARG A 59 9.35 15.06 -2.74
N ASP A 60 10.20 16.01 -3.11
CA ASP A 60 11.65 15.87 -3.03
C ASP A 60 12.12 15.65 -1.59
N TRP A 61 11.53 16.40 -0.65
CA TRP A 61 11.80 16.20 0.77
C TRP A 61 11.35 14.81 1.25
N THR A 62 10.15 14.38 0.88
CA THR A 62 9.60 13.06 1.24
C THR A 62 10.51 11.95 0.75
N TYR A 63 11.00 12.03 -0.49
CA TYR A 63 11.91 11.05 -1.06
C TYR A 63 13.24 10.96 -0.30
N ARG A 64 13.87 12.10 -0.02
CA ARG A 64 15.11 12.14 0.77
C ARG A 64 14.90 11.54 2.15
N GLN A 65 13.81 11.92 2.83
CA GLN A 65 13.53 11.44 4.18
C GLN A 65 13.26 9.94 4.20
N VAL A 66 12.41 9.44 3.30
CA VAL A 66 12.03 8.02 3.24
C VAL A 66 13.26 7.16 2.92
N LEU A 67 14.08 7.55 1.94
CA LEU A 67 15.28 6.78 1.59
C LEU A 67 16.30 6.79 2.74
N TRP A 68 16.44 7.92 3.44
CA TRP A 68 17.27 8.00 4.64
C TRP A 68 16.76 7.07 5.76
N LEU A 69 15.45 7.06 6.01
CA LEU A 69 14.82 6.16 6.99
C LEU A 69 15.01 4.69 6.58
N ALA A 70 14.78 4.35 5.31
CA ALA A 70 14.98 3.00 4.80
C ALA A 70 16.41 2.53 5.05
N HIS A 71 17.40 3.37 4.71
CA HIS A 71 18.81 3.09 4.97
C HIS A 71 19.10 2.93 6.47
N HIS A 72 18.59 3.83 7.32
CA HIS A 72 18.77 3.77 8.77
C HIS A 72 18.21 2.47 9.38
N HIS A 73 17.08 1.99 8.87
CA HIS A 73 16.44 0.75 9.32
C HIS A 73 16.91 -0.51 8.57
N GLY A 74 17.87 -0.41 7.65
CA GLY A 74 18.35 -1.55 6.86
C GLY A 74 17.33 -2.12 5.88
N ILE A 75 16.33 -1.33 5.48
CA ILE A 75 15.28 -1.73 4.54
C ILE A 75 15.75 -1.45 3.10
N PRO A 76 15.84 -2.47 2.23
CA PRO A 76 16.15 -2.26 0.83
C PRO A 76 14.99 -1.51 0.14
N MET A 77 15.23 -0.27 -0.24
CA MET A 77 14.24 0.60 -0.88
C MET A 77 14.85 1.40 -2.03
N GLN A 78 14.16 1.42 -3.16
CA GLN A 78 14.46 2.22 -4.34
C GLN A 78 13.17 2.85 -4.85
N LEU A 79 13.20 4.14 -5.18
CA LEU A 79 12.04 4.83 -5.75
C LEU A 79 11.70 4.21 -7.12
N PRO A 80 10.42 3.98 -7.43
CA PRO A 80 10.01 3.50 -8.75
C PRO A 80 10.32 4.56 -9.82
N ALA A 81 10.40 4.11 -11.08
CA ALA A 81 10.71 4.98 -12.22
C ALA A 81 9.74 6.17 -12.38
N SER A 82 8.51 6.03 -11.88
CA SER A 82 7.52 7.10 -11.82
C SER A 82 6.81 7.10 -10.48
N HIS A 83 6.72 8.25 -9.84
CA HIS A 83 5.93 8.47 -8.63
C HIS A 83 5.49 9.94 -8.55
N PRO A 84 4.21 10.24 -8.23
CA PRO A 84 3.12 9.30 -8.01
C PRO A 84 2.67 8.57 -9.29
N PHE A 85 2.12 7.37 -9.14
CA PHE A 85 1.52 6.56 -10.22
C PHE A 85 0.09 6.13 -9.83
N ASN A 86 -0.67 5.48 -10.71
CA ASN A 86 -2.01 4.98 -10.39
C ASN A 86 -1.93 3.60 -9.69
N PRO A 87 -2.29 3.46 -8.40
CA PRO A 87 -2.11 2.21 -7.66
C PRO A 87 -3.29 1.23 -7.79
N LEU A 88 -4.36 1.58 -8.52
CA LEU A 88 -5.60 0.79 -8.56
C LEU A 88 -5.38 -0.66 -8.99
N ALA A 89 -4.50 -0.91 -9.96
CA ALA A 89 -4.20 -2.27 -10.41
C ALA A 89 -3.57 -3.11 -9.28
N LEU A 90 -2.64 -2.53 -8.51
CA LEU A 90 -1.97 -3.17 -7.39
C LEU A 90 -2.91 -3.40 -6.21
N LEU A 91 -3.72 -2.40 -5.85
CA LEU A 91 -4.70 -2.49 -4.77
C LEU A 91 -5.72 -3.60 -5.04
N ARG A 92 -6.29 -3.62 -6.24
CA ARG A 92 -7.29 -4.61 -6.63
C ARG A 92 -6.69 -5.99 -6.75
N LEU A 93 -5.48 -6.11 -7.29
CA LEU A 93 -4.76 -7.40 -7.35
C LEU A 93 -4.57 -7.98 -5.94
N ALA A 94 -4.07 -7.18 -5.00
CA ALA A 94 -3.88 -7.62 -3.62
C ALA A 94 -5.20 -8.06 -2.97
N MET A 95 -6.26 -7.26 -3.11
CA MET A 95 -7.59 -7.61 -2.57
C MET A 95 -8.16 -8.88 -3.22
N ALA A 96 -7.88 -9.12 -4.50
CA ALA A 96 -8.37 -10.29 -5.21
C ALA A 96 -7.69 -11.61 -4.79
N CYS A 97 -6.56 -11.55 -4.08
CA CYS A 97 -5.93 -12.72 -3.48
C CYS A 97 -6.68 -13.27 -2.26
N ASP A 98 -7.67 -12.54 -1.74
CA ASP A 98 -8.45 -12.93 -0.57
C ASP A 98 -9.96 -12.77 -0.81
N ALA A 99 -10.76 -13.70 -0.28
CA ALA A 99 -12.21 -13.71 -0.46
C ALA A 99 -12.87 -12.48 0.19
N GLN A 100 -12.34 -12.03 1.32
CA GLN A 100 -12.80 -10.87 2.08
C GLN A 100 -12.07 -9.58 1.70
N GLY A 101 -11.22 -9.60 0.66
CA GLY A 101 -10.47 -8.41 0.23
C GLY A 101 -9.40 -7.97 1.23
N LEU A 102 -8.99 -8.86 2.14
CA LEU A 102 -8.02 -8.60 3.19
C LEU A 102 -6.75 -9.43 2.91
N PRO A 103 -5.84 -8.94 2.06
CA PRO A 103 -4.63 -9.68 1.71
C PRO A 103 -3.80 -10.04 2.94
N ASN A 104 -3.19 -11.21 2.91
CA ASN A 104 -2.24 -11.60 3.95
C ASN A 104 -0.91 -10.85 3.80
N ARG A 105 0.00 -11.06 4.76
CA ARG A 105 1.32 -10.42 4.77
C ARG A 105 2.14 -10.74 3.52
N TYR A 106 2.11 -11.98 3.02
CA TYR A 106 2.88 -12.38 1.84
C TYR A 106 2.44 -11.59 0.59
N VAL A 107 1.13 -11.45 0.38
CA VAL A 107 0.59 -10.67 -0.75
C VAL A 107 1.02 -9.21 -0.63
N CYS A 108 0.83 -8.59 0.53
CA CYS A 108 1.22 -7.19 0.76
C CYS A 108 2.72 -6.98 0.56
N GLU A 109 3.56 -7.87 1.11
CA GLU A 109 5.00 -7.83 0.97
C GLU A 109 5.43 -7.90 -0.50
N THR A 110 4.84 -8.82 -1.26
CA THR A 110 5.15 -9.02 -2.67
C THR A 110 4.82 -7.77 -3.49
N VAL A 111 3.67 -7.15 -3.22
CA VAL A 111 3.26 -5.92 -3.91
C VAL A 111 4.13 -4.72 -3.49
N PHE A 112 4.43 -4.55 -2.20
CA PHE A 112 5.37 -3.50 -1.77
C PHE A 112 6.75 -3.67 -2.40
N ARG A 113 7.27 -4.89 -2.48
CA ARG A 113 8.56 -5.16 -3.15
C ARG A 113 8.52 -4.87 -4.64
N HIS A 114 7.40 -5.16 -5.31
CA HIS A 114 7.20 -4.77 -6.71
C HIS A 114 7.29 -3.25 -6.92
N VAL A 115 6.76 -2.45 -5.99
CA VAL A 115 6.80 -0.98 -6.11
C VAL A 115 8.17 -0.42 -5.69
N TRP A 116 8.68 -0.85 -4.54
CA TRP A 116 9.74 -0.14 -3.81
C TRP A 116 11.10 -0.83 -3.86
N ARG A 117 11.28 -1.87 -4.68
CA ARG A 117 12.58 -2.50 -4.92
C ARG A 117 12.91 -2.54 -6.41
N GLY A 118 14.16 -2.27 -6.75
CA GLY A 118 14.69 -2.33 -8.12
C GLY A 118 14.38 -1.12 -9.02
N GLY A 119 13.57 -0.16 -8.55
CA GLY A 119 13.37 1.14 -9.23
C GLY A 119 12.62 1.10 -10.56
N ALA A 120 11.98 -0.01 -10.90
CA ALA A 120 11.21 -0.15 -12.13
C ALA A 120 9.82 0.50 -12.04
N ASP A 121 9.17 0.75 -13.18
CA ASP A 121 7.82 1.33 -13.25
C ASP A 121 6.77 0.39 -12.64
N ALA A 122 6.14 0.82 -11.55
CA ALA A 122 5.15 0.04 -10.81
C ALA A 122 3.87 -0.25 -11.61
N ALA A 123 3.57 0.57 -12.62
CA ALA A 123 2.39 0.44 -13.47
C ALA A 123 2.67 -0.24 -14.82
N ASP A 124 3.90 -0.71 -15.06
CA ASP A 124 4.25 -1.42 -16.30
C ASP A 124 3.35 -2.66 -16.50
N PRO A 125 2.67 -2.80 -17.66
CA PRO A 125 1.74 -3.89 -17.90
C PRO A 125 2.36 -5.30 -17.81
N ASN A 126 3.61 -5.47 -18.28
CA ASN A 126 4.27 -6.78 -18.25
C ASN A 126 4.63 -7.18 -16.82
N ARG A 127 5.11 -6.21 -16.02
CA ARG A 127 5.38 -6.44 -14.60
C ARG A 127 4.10 -6.71 -13.81
N LEU A 128 3.01 -6.01 -14.11
CA LEU A 128 1.70 -6.27 -13.50
C LEU A 128 1.19 -7.68 -13.84
N GLN A 129 1.38 -8.13 -15.09
CA GLN A 129 1.05 -9.50 -15.49
C GLN A 129 1.90 -10.54 -14.74
N ALA A 130 3.21 -10.33 -14.64
CA ALA A 130 4.11 -11.21 -13.90
C ALA A 130 3.76 -11.26 -12.41
N LEU A 131 3.44 -10.11 -11.81
CA LEU A 131 3.00 -10.01 -10.42
C LEU A 131 1.68 -10.76 -10.19
N ALA A 132 0.71 -10.63 -11.11
CA ALA A 132 -0.55 -11.36 -11.03
C ALA A 132 -0.36 -12.88 -11.16
N ALA A 133 0.54 -13.31 -12.05
CA ALA A 133 0.90 -14.72 -12.19
C ALA A 133 1.57 -15.28 -10.91
N GLN A 134 2.44 -14.50 -10.27
CA GLN A 134 3.08 -14.89 -9.01
C GLN A 134 2.08 -14.99 -7.86
N LEU A 135 1.14 -14.05 -7.78
CA LEU A 135 0.18 -13.97 -6.67
C LEU A 135 -1.04 -14.87 -6.85
N ALA A 136 -1.35 -15.28 -8.08
CA ALA A 136 -2.45 -16.17 -8.43
C ALA A 136 -3.76 -15.83 -7.71
N PRO A 137 -4.36 -14.65 -7.98
CA PRO A 137 -5.52 -14.18 -7.23
C PRO A 137 -6.71 -15.15 -7.35
N ALA A 138 -7.41 -15.38 -6.24
CA ALA A 138 -8.58 -16.27 -6.17
C ALA A 138 -9.83 -15.66 -6.85
N ARG A 139 -9.80 -14.36 -7.10
CA ARG A 139 -10.89 -13.57 -7.70
C ARG A 139 -10.36 -12.82 -8.92
N ASP A 140 -11.25 -12.41 -9.80
CA ASP A 140 -10.91 -11.45 -10.84
C ASP A 140 -10.72 -10.05 -10.23
N ALA A 141 -9.50 -9.50 -10.31
CA ALA A 141 -9.16 -8.16 -9.84
C ALA A 141 -9.91 -7.04 -10.61
N GLY A 142 -10.38 -7.33 -11.83
CA GLY A 142 -11.19 -6.44 -12.66
C GLY A 142 -12.68 -6.47 -12.33
N ALA A 143 -13.15 -7.41 -11.51
CA ALA A 143 -14.56 -7.58 -11.20
C ALA A 143 -15.14 -6.38 -10.44
N ASP A 144 -16.39 -6.03 -10.75
CA ASP A 144 -17.08 -4.90 -10.11
C ASP A 144 -17.22 -5.08 -8.60
N ALA A 145 -17.34 -6.32 -8.12
CA ALA A 145 -17.33 -6.64 -6.70
C ALA A 145 -16.01 -6.22 -6.00
N VAL A 146 -14.85 -6.42 -6.64
CA VAL A 146 -13.54 -6.00 -6.08
C VAL A 146 -13.43 -4.47 -6.08
N LYS A 147 -13.91 -3.80 -7.14
CA LYS A 147 -13.94 -2.33 -7.23
C LYS A 147 -14.82 -1.72 -6.14
N ALA A 148 -16.03 -2.26 -5.97
CA ALA A 148 -16.98 -1.81 -4.96
C ALA A 148 -16.42 -2.02 -3.54
N GLN A 149 -15.76 -3.16 -3.30
CA GLN A 149 -15.15 -3.46 -2.02
C GLN A 149 -14.00 -2.51 -1.67
N LEU A 150 -13.12 -2.19 -2.63
CA LEU A 150 -12.06 -1.19 -2.42
C LEU A 150 -12.63 0.20 -2.09
N LYS A 151 -13.74 0.58 -2.74
CA LYS A 151 -14.44 1.83 -2.43
C LYS A 151 -15.01 1.80 -1.01
N ALA A 152 -15.65 0.70 -0.61
CA ALA A 152 -16.20 0.52 0.72
C ALA A 152 -15.12 0.58 1.82
N HIS A 153 -13.93 0.02 1.59
CA HIS A 153 -12.80 0.17 2.51
C HIS A 153 -12.43 1.64 2.73
N GLY A 154 -12.43 2.45 1.68
CA GLY A 154 -12.16 3.89 1.78
C GLY A 154 -13.26 4.64 2.53
N GLU A 155 -14.53 4.35 2.24
CA GLU A 155 -15.68 4.97 2.93
C GLU A 155 -15.71 4.63 4.43
N GLU A 156 -15.43 3.37 4.78
CA GLU A 156 -15.30 2.93 6.18
C GLU A 156 -14.13 3.63 6.89
N ALA A 157 -12.96 3.69 6.24
CA ALA A 157 -11.79 4.36 6.81
C ALA A 157 -12.06 5.86 7.08
N ILE A 158 -12.72 6.54 6.14
CA ILE A 158 -13.15 7.93 6.30
C ILE A 158 -14.10 8.08 7.49
N ALA A 159 -15.08 7.19 7.64
CA ALA A 159 -16.02 7.22 8.77
C ALA A 159 -15.32 7.03 10.12
N LEU A 160 -14.16 6.37 10.15
CA LEU A 160 -13.30 6.20 11.32
C LEU A 160 -12.30 7.36 11.51
N GLY A 161 -12.32 8.39 10.65
CA GLY A 161 -11.43 9.54 10.72
C GLY A 161 -10.03 9.30 10.13
N VAL A 162 -9.83 8.22 9.38
CA VAL A 162 -8.57 7.95 8.67
C VAL A 162 -8.38 9.00 7.57
N PHE A 163 -7.29 9.76 7.65
CA PHE A 163 -6.97 10.85 6.71
C PHE A 163 -5.80 10.53 5.78
N GLY A 164 -5.06 9.45 6.03
CA GLY A 164 -3.89 9.08 5.26
C GLY A 164 -3.42 7.66 5.50
N VAL A 165 -2.34 7.29 4.81
CA VAL A 165 -1.70 5.96 4.92
C VAL A 165 -0.19 6.11 5.12
N PRO A 166 0.43 5.34 6.01
CA PRO A 166 -0.16 4.27 6.84
C PRO A 166 -1.03 4.81 7.99
N THR A 167 -2.04 4.04 8.41
CA THR A 167 -2.81 4.24 9.65
C THR A 167 -3.10 2.88 10.31
N PHE A 168 -3.17 2.81 11.64
CA PHE A 168 -3.34 1.58 12.45
C PHE A 168 -4.54 1.64 13.40
#